data_AF-A0AAV8TTB0-F1
#
_entry.id   AF-A0AAV8TTB0-F1
#
_cell.length_a   1.000
_cell.length_b   1.000
_cell.length_c   1.000
_cell.angle_alpha   90.00
_cell.angle_beta   90.00
_cell.angle_gamma   90.00
#
_symmetry.space_group_name_H-M   'P 1'
#
loop_
_entity.id
_entity.type
_entity.pdbx_description
1 polymer ?
#
loop_
_entity_poly.entity_id
_entity_poly.type
_entity_poly.pdbx_seq_one_letter_code
_entity_poly.pdbx_strand_id
1 'polypeptide(L)'
;MAGDNEVNLNESKMVVPLNTWVLISNFKLAYNLLRRPDGTFNRHLAEFLDRKVPANANPINGVFSYDVVIDRGTNLLSRIYRPTTGEEPQLNIVDLERLGNSEVVPIIIFFHGGSFAHSSANSAIYDTLCRRLVSVCKAVVVSVNYRRAPENRYPCAYDDGWAALKWVNSRAWLESNKDSKVHIYLAGDSSGGNIVHHVALRAVDSGIRVLGNILLNPMFGGPERTESEKRLDGKYFVSTQDRDWY
;
A
#
# COMPACT_ATOMS: atom_id res chain seq x y z
N MET A 1 16.91 1.65 -34.07
CA MET A 1 17.91 2.47 -33.38
C MET A 1 17.51 2.48 -31.92
N ALA A 2 18.22 1.70 -31.09
CA ALA A 2 18.00 1.70 -29.65
C ALA A 2 18.42 3.08 -29.13
N GLY A 3 17.46 3.86 -28.63
CA GLY A 3 17.78 5.07 -27.89
C GLY A 3 18.55 4.68 -26.63
N ASP A 4 19.59 5.42 -26.31
CA ASP A 4 20.39 5.18 -25.12
C ASP A 4 19.46 5.05 -23.90
N ASN A 5 19.55 3.91 -23.20
CA ASN A 5 18.84 3.63 -21.94
C ASN A 5 19.28 4.57 -20.78
N GLU A 6 19.99 5.66 -21.09
CA GLU A 6 20.46 6.62 -20.12
C GLU A 6 19.36 7.61 -19.75
N VAL A 7 19.01 7.58 -18.48
CA VAL A 7 18.08 8.54 -17.90
C VAL A 7 18.79 9.88 -17.80
N ASN A 8 18.19 10.91 -18.39
CA ASN A 8 18.69 12.26 -18.26
C ASN A 8 18.48 12.76 -16.81
N LEU A 9 19.50 12.56 -15.98
CA LEU A 9 19.48 12.90 -14.56
C LEU A 9 19.26 14.40 -14.31
N ASN A 10 19.60 15.26 -15.28
CA ASN A 10 19.44 16.71 -15.15
C ASN A 10 17.97 17.12 -15.26
N GLU A 11 17.20 16.51 -16.17
CA GLU A 11 15.78 16.83 -16.33
C GLU A 11 14.93 16.38 -15.14
N SER A 12 15.19 15.19 -14.61
CA SER A 12 14.46 14.67 -13.44
C SER A 12 14.75 15.47 -12.16
N LYS A 13 15.94 16.04 -12.01
CA LYS A 13 16.28 16.90 -10.85
C LYS A 13 15.55 18.25 -10.86
N MET A 14 15.18 18.77 -12.02
CA MET A 14 14.53 20.08 -12.14
C MET A 14 13.05 20.06 -11.72
N VAL A 15 12.41 18.88 -11.66
CA VAL A 15 10.96 18.77 -11.49
C VAL A 15 10.53 18.31 -10.09
N VAL A 16 11.47 17.95 -9.21
CA VAL A 16 11.17 17.52 -7.84
C VAL A 16 12.19 18.08 -6.85
N PRO A 17 11.82 18.24 -5.56
CA PRO A 17 12.79 18.52 -4.51
C PRO A 17 13.93 17.49 -4.48
N LEU A 18 15.15 17.93 -4.16
CA LEU A 18 16.35 17.09 -4.22
C LEU A 18 16.26 15.83 -3.34
N ASN A 19 15.67 15.95 -2.15
CA ASN A 19 15.45 14.81 -1.24
C ASN A 19 14.50 13.76 -1.84
N THR A 20 13.43 14.19 -2.50
CA THR A 20 12.53 13.31 -3.27
C THR A 20 13.28 12.66 -4.42
N TRP A 21 14.08 13.43 -5.17
CA TRP A 21 14.88 12.89 -6.26
C TRP A 21 15.82 11.77 -5.79
N VAL A 22 16.54 12.00 -4.68
CA VAL A 22 17.45 11.01 -4.08
C VAL A 22 16.68 9.76 -3.66
N LEU A 23 15.55 9.91 -2.98
CA LEU A 23 14.73 8.79 -2.52
C LEU A 23 14.27 7.89 -3.68
N ILE A 24 13.66 8.49 -4.71
CA ILE A 24 13.11 7.74 -5.84
C ILE A 24 14.23 7.15 -6.71
N SER A 25 15.34 7.87 -6.89
CA SER A 25 16.50 7.36 -7.63
C SER A 25 17.17 6.18 -6.91
N ASN A 26 17.21 6.18 -5.58
CA ASN A 26 17.72 5.04 -4.82
C ASN A 26 16.87 3.79 -5.00
N PHE A 27 15.52 3.93 -4.98
CA PHE A 27 14.63 2.82 -5.31
C PHE A 27 14.86 2.31 -6.73
N LYS A 28 14.96 3.19 -7.71
CA LYS A 28 15.22 2.80 -9.10
C LYS A 28 16.48 1.95 -9.22
N LEU A 29 17.60 2.44 -8.68
CA LEU A 29 18.89 1.74 -8.75
C LEU A 29 18.80 0.37 -8.08
N ALA A 30 18.25 0.30 -6.86
CA ALA A 30 18.06 -0.96 -6.16
C ALA A 30 17.18 -1.91 -6.98
N TYR A 31 16.04 -1.44 -7.50
CA TYR A 31 15.08 -2.29 -8.19
C TYR A 31 15.63 -2.84 -9.50
N ASN A 32 16.52 -2.11 -10.18
CA ASN A 32 17.22 -2.61 -11.38
C ASN A 32 18.08 -3.85 -11.06
N LEU A 33 18.67 -3.92 -9.86
CA LEU A 33 19.45 -5.09 -9.41
C LEU A 33 18.57 -6.27 -8.98
N LEU A 34 17.30 -6.01 -8.63
CA LEU A 34 16.38 -7.03 -8.13
C LEU A 34 15.67 -7.79 -9.26
N ARG A 35 15.44 -7.12 -10.39
CA ARG A 35 14.84 -7.71 -11.60
C ARG A 35 15.88 -8.48 -12.39
N ARG A 36 15.64 -9.76 -12.67
CA ARG A 36 16.51 -10.54 -13.56
C ARG A 36 15.92 -10.62 -14.97
N PRO A 37 16.76 -10.61 -16.03
CA PRO A 37 16.27 -10.71 -17.42
C PRO A 37 15.46 -11.98 -17.73
N ASP A 38 15.64 -13.05 -16.95
CA ASP A 38 14.89 -14.31 -17.07
C ASP A 38 13.48 -14.27 -16.42
N GLY A 39 13.06 -13.11 -15.91
CA GLY A 39 11.77 -12.92 -15.25
C GLY A 39 11.73 -13.37 -13.78
N THR A 40 12.86 -13.83 -13.22
CA THR A 40 12.96 -14.12 -11.78
C THR A 40 13.29 -12.87 -10.96
N PHE A 41 12.93 -12.88 -9.68
CA PHE A 41 13.16 -11.75 -8.78
C PHE A 41 14.15 -12.13 -7.68
N ASN A 42 15.06 -11.22 -7.32
CA ASN A 42 15.96 -11.42 -6.19
C ASN A 42 15.26 -11.07 -4.86
N ARG A 43 14.29 -11.91 -4.47
CA ARG A 43 13.46 -11.70 -3.27
C ARG A 43 14.29 -11.50 -2.01
N HIS A 44 15.30 -12.34 -1.79
CA HIS A 44 16.14 -12.25 -0.60
C HIS A 44 16.84 -10.89 -0.49
N LEU A 45 17.46 -10.42 -1.59
CA LEU A 45 18.10 -9.10 -1.61
C LEU A 45 17.07 -7.97 -1.46
N ALA A 46 15.88 -8.12 -2.06
CA ALA A 46 14.81 -7.13 -1.95
C ALA A 46 14.36 -6.95 -0.49
N GLU A 47 14.15 -8.05 0.23
CA GLU A 47 13.75 -8.01 1.65
C GLU A 47 14.83 -7.42 2.56
N PHE A 48 16.11 -7.60 2.19
CA PHE A 48 17.26 -7.04 2.91
C PHE A 48 17.43 -5.53 2.67
N LEU A 49 17.27 -5.07 1.43
CA LEU A 49 17.43 -3.66 1.06
C LEU A 49 16.23 -2.80 1.47
N ASP A 50 15.03 -3.38 1.61
CA ASP A 50 13.85 -2.63 2.01
C ASP A 50 13.94 -2.14 3.46
N ARG A 51 13.82 -0.84 3.65
CA ARG A 51 13.85 -0.23 4.98
C ARG A 51 12.51 -0.43 5.66
N LYS A 52 12.45 -1.31 6.66
CA LYS A 52 11.23 -1.66 7.39
C LYS A 52 11.20 -1.11 8.81
N VAL A 53 10.01 -1.04 9.39
CA VAL A 53 9.78 -0.66 10.79
C VAL A 53 8.85 -1.64 11.49
N PRO A 54 9.10 -1.98 12.76
CA PRO A 54 8.16 -2.80 13.53
C PRO A 54 6.88 -2.02 13.83
N ALA A 55 5.80 -2.73 14.17
CA ALA A 55 4.65 -2.09 14.77
C ALA A 55 5.02 -1.51 16.14
N ASN A 56 4.32 -0.47 16.56
CA ASN A 56 4.57 0.18 17.84
C ASN A 56 3.26 0.57 18.52
N ALA A 57 2.97 -0.07 19.66
CA ALA A 57 1.82 0.22 20.49
C ALA A 57 1.98 1.54 21.26
N ASN A 58 3.20 2.05 21.43
CA ASN A 58 3.42 3.37 21.99
C ASN A 58 3.09 4.44 20.95
N PRO A 59 2.14 5.36 21.23
CA PRO A 59 1.77 6.39 20.28
C PRO A 59 2.95 7.30 19.93
N ILE A 60 3.19 7.47 18.63
CA ILE A 60 4.14 8.46 18.09
C ILE A 60 3.32 9.46 17.28
N ASN A 61 3.40 10.75 17.62
CA ASN A 61 2.61 11.82 17.01
C ASN A 61 1.10 11.51 17.00
N GLY A 62 0.61 10.93 18.09
CA GLY A 62 -0.79 10.59 18.27
C GLY A 62 -1.28 9.36 17.50
N VAL A 63 -0.38 8.54 16.94
CA VAL A 63 -0.73 7.31 16.23
C VAL A 63 0.04 6.12 16.77
N PHE A 64 -0.66 5.04 17.09
CA PHE A 64 -0.06 3.74 17.41
C PHE A 64 -0.43 2.71 16.35
N SER A 65 0.25 1.56 16.38
CA SER A 65 0.07 0.49 15.40
C SER A 65 0.33 -0.89 15.98
N TYR A 66 -0.32 -1.91 15.43
CA TYR A 66 -0.12 -3.31 15.76
C TYR A 66 -0.38 -4.20 14.55
N ASP A 67 0.24 -5.37 14.52
CA ASP A 67 0.13 -6.34 13.42
C ASP A 67 -0.89 -7.44 13.78
N VAL A 68 -1.73 -7.82 12.81
CA VAL A 68 -2.74 -8.88 12.95
C VAL A 68 -2.61 -9.86 11.77
N VAL A 69 -2.70 -11.15 12.07
CA VAL A 69 -2.87 -12.18 11.04
C VAL A 69 -4.35 -12.29 10.71
N ILE A 70 -4.74 -11.86 9.51
CA ILE A 70 -6.14 -11.83 9.07
C ILE A 70 -6.57 -13.13 8.39
N ASP A 71 -5.63 -13.89 7.81
CA ASP A 71 -5.84 -15.23 7.28
C ASP A 71 -4.62 -16.13 7.58
N ARG A 72 -4.85 -17.23 8.31
CA ARG A 72 -3.79 -18.20 8.64
C ARG A 72 -3.45 -19.13 7.49
N GLY A 73 -4.37 -19.38 6.55
CA GLY A 73 -4.13 -20.27 5.42
C GLY A 73 -3.05 -19.73 4.49
N THR A 74 -2.97 -18.40 4.36
CA THR A 74 -2.01 -17.69 3.52
C THR A 74 -0.95 -16.92 4.31
N ASN A 75 -1.01 -16.97 5.65
CA ASN A 75 -0.25 -16.11 6.57
C ASN A 75 -0.37 -14.61 6.23
N LEU A 76 -1.57 -14.19 5.81
CA LEU A 76 -1.82 -12.80 5.43
C LEU A 76 -1.84 -11.92 6.67
N LEU A 77 -0.86 -11.03 6.74
CA LEU A 77 -0.73 -10.02 7.78
C LEU A 77 -1.37 -8.71 7.34
N SER A 78 -1.88 -7.95 8.29
CA SER A 78 -2.24 -6.54 8.09
C SER A 78 -1.79 -5.73 9.30
N ARG A 79 -1.29 -4.52 9.05
CA ARG A 79 -0.93 -3.58 10.10
C ARG A 79 -2.07 -2.60 10.31
N ILE A 80 -2.53 -2.50 11.55
CA ILE A 80 -3.59 -1.58 11.95
C ILE A 80 -2.93 -0.34 12.55
N TYR A 81 -3.38 0.84 12.13
CA TYR A 81 -2.99 2.14 12.66
C TYR A 81 -4.20 2.85 13.22
N ARG A 82 -4.08 3.39 14.44
CA ARG A 82 -5.18 4.02 15.15
C ARG A 82 -4.76 5.34 15.78
N PRO A 83 -5.65 6.34 15.82
CA PRO A 83 -5.39 7.56 16.58
C PRO A 83 -5.45 7.23 18.08
N THR A 84 -4.68 7.96 18.88
CA THR A 84 -4.85 7.98 20.34
C THR A 84 -5.70 9.18 20.75
N THR A 85 -6.61 9.00 21.69
CA THR A 85 -7.20 10.09 22.47
C THR A 85 -6.22 10.37 23.61
N GLY A 86 -5.75 11.61 23.74
CA GLY A 86 -4.53 12.00 24.49
C GLY A 86 -4.44 11.71 25.99
N GLU A 87 -5.26 10.79 26.54
CA GLU A 87 -5.32 10.45 27.96
C GLU A 87 -5.35 8.93 28.24
N GLU A 88 -5.11 8.05 27.25
CA GLU A 88 -5.12 6.61 27.53
C GLU A 88 -3.78 6.12 28.12
N PRO A 89 -3.79 5.39 29.25
CA PRO A 89 -2.60 4.71 29.76
C PRO A 89 -2.08 3.71 28.73
N GLN A 90 -0.83 3.24 28.88
CA GLN A 90 -0.20 2.26 27.98
C GLN A 90 -1.21 1.19 27.53
N LEU A 91 -1.53 1.18 26.23
CA LEU A 91 -2.49 0.23 25.66
C LEU A 91 -2.02 -1.20 25.94
N ASN A 92 -2.83 -1.97 26.66
CA ASN A 92 -2.62 -3.40 26.76
C ASN A 92 -3.11 -4.09 25.48
N ILE A 93 -2.69 -5.34 25.26
CA ILE A 93 -3.14 -6.14 24.10
C ILE A 93 -4.68 -6.18 23.98
N VAL A 94 -5.38 -6.16 25.13
CA VAL A 94 -6.85 -6.17 25.21
C VAL A 94 -7.49 -4.86 24.75
N ASP A 95 -6.75 -3.75 24.77
CA ASP A 95 -7.24 -2.42 24.40
C ASP A 95 -7.05 -2.10 22.91
N LEU A 96 -6.28 -2.93 22.18
CA LEU A 96 -5.99 -2.74 20.76
C LEU A 96 -7.25 -2.74 19.87
N GLU A 97 -8.31 -3.41 20.31
CA GLU A 97 -9.60 -3.57 19.60
C GLU A 97 -10.75 -2.76 20.26
N ARG A 98 -10.45 -1.60 20.85
CA ARG A 98 -11.48 -0.69 21.39
C ARG A 98 -11.45 0.66 20.70
N LEU A 99 -12.43 0.97 19.85
CA LEU A 99 -12.62 2.33 19.35
C LEU A 99 -13.34 3.18 20.41
N GLY A 100 -12.87 4.41 20.63
CA GLY A 100 -13.55 5.37 21.51
C GLY A 100 -14.95 5.73 20.99
N ASN A 101 -15.74 6.43 21.81
CA ASN A 101 -17.15 6.79 21.53
C ASN A 101 -17.34 7.81 20.37
N SER A 102 -16.85 7.50 19.18
CA SER A 102 -17.06 8.31 17.98
C SER A 102 -18.33 7.90 17.25
N GLU A 103 -19.12 8.88 16.81
CA GLU A 103 -20.36 8.65 16.08
C GLU A 103 -20.09 8.01 14.70
N VAL A 104 -19.02 8.45 14.02
CA VAL A 104 -18.57 7.93 12.74
C VAL A 104 -17.05 7.72 12.77
N VAL A 105 -16.61 6.53 12.35
CA VAL A 105 -15.20 6.16 12.25
C VAL A 105 -14.90 5.68 10.82
N PRO A 106 -14.24 6.49 9.98
CA PRO A 106 -13.79 6.05 8.66
C PRO A 106 -12.70 5.00 8.80
N ILE A 107 -12.83 3.89 8.07
CA ILE A 107 -11.83 2.84 7.99
C ILE A 107 -11.23 2.84 6.58
N ILE A 108 -9.93 3.10 6.48
CA ILE A 108 -9.19 3.07 5.22
C ILE A 108 -8.44 1.74 5.13
N ILE A 109 -8.85 0.86 4.22
CA ILE A 109 -8.07 -0.32 3.86
C ILE A 109 -7.05 0.10 2.80
N PHE A 110 -5.78 0.09 3.18
CA PHE A 110 -4.69 0.58 2.35
C PHE A 110 -3.90 -0.58 1.72
N PHE A 111 -3.67 -0.48 0.41
CA PHE A 111 -2.83 -1.37 -0.36
C PHE A 111 -1.59 -0.61 -0.83
N HIS A 112 -0.41 -1.08 -0.41
CA HIS A 112 0.84 -0.43 -0.80
C HIS A 112 1.18 -0.64 -2.28
N GLY A 113 1.85 0.33 -2.88
CA GLY A 113 2.47 0.21 -4.19
C GLY A 113 3.71 -0.69 -4.19
N GLY A 114 4.47 -0.62 -5.29
CA GLY A 114 5.63 -1.50 -5.52
C GLY A 114 5.50 -2.40 -6.74
N SER A 115 4.64 -2.05 -7.71
CA SER A 115 4.47 -2.81 -8.96
C SER A 115 4.21 -4.30 -8.73
N PHE A 116 3.38 -4.63 -7.74
CA PHE A 116 3.05 -5.99 -7.28
C PHE A 116 4.20 -6.84 -6.73
N ALA A 117 5.46 -6.41 -6.87
CA ALA A 117 6.62 -7.20 -6.51
C ALA A 117 7.39 -6.64 -5.30
N HIS A 118 7.33 -5.34 -5.04
CA HIS A 118 8.13 -4.66 -4.03
C HIS A 118 7.32 -4.29 -2.78
N SER A 119 8.07 -3.93 -1.74
CA SER A 119 7.56 -3.39 -0.47
C SER A 119 6.66 -4.36 0.31
N SER A 120 6.19 -3.88 1.45
CA SER A 120 5.34 -4.58 2.42
C SER A 120 4.59 -3.54 3.24
N ALA A 121 3.58 -3.98 4.00
CA ALA A 121 2.86 -3.10 4.93
C ALA A 121 3.80 -2.45 5.99
N ASN A 122 4.93 -3.09 6.29
CA ASN A 122 5.93 -2.59 7.23
C ASN A 122 7.11 -1.85 6.56
N SER A 123 7.10 -1.64 5.24
CA SER A 123 8.08 -0.75 4.59
C SER A 123 7.90 0.66 5.15
N ALA A 124 8.98 1.30 5.58
CA ALA A 124 8.94 2.56 6.32
C ALA A 124 8.25 3.70 5.56
N ILE A 125 8.32 3.70 4.22
CA ILE A 125 7.61 4.68 3.38
C ILE A 125 6.09 4.55 3.51
N TYR A 126 5.58 3.32 3.56
CA TYR A 126 4.16 3.02 3.67
C TYR A 126 3.67 3.11 5.11
N ASP A 127 4.51 2.74 6.09
CA ASP A 127 4.21 2.98 7.50
C ASP A 127 4.05 4.48 7.79
N THR A 128 4.96 5.30 7.27
CA THR A 128 4.87 6.77 7.38
C THR A 128 3.62 7.30 6.69
N LEU A 129 3.27 6.80 5.50
CA LEU A 129 2.07 7.22 4.78
C LEU A 129 0.80 6.85 5.56
N CYS A 130 0.68 5.62 6.07
CA CYS A 130 -0.48 5.17 6.85
C CYS A 130 -0.66 5.98 8.14
N ARG A 131 0.43 6.27 8.86
CA ARG A 131 0.39 7.16 10.03
C ARG A 131 -0.12 8.56 9.68
N ARG A 132 0.32 9.13 8.56
CA ARG A 132 -0.17 10.43 8.08
C ARG A 132 -1.64 10.38 7.71
N LEU A 133 -2.09 9.31 7.04
CA LEU A 133 -3.51 9.10 6.71
C LEU A 133 -4.37 9.07 7.98
N VAL A 134 -3.95 8.37 9.04
CA VAL A 134 -4.65 8.42 10.34
C VAL A 134 -4.78 9.85 10.86
N SER A 135 -3.66 10.59 10.92
CA SER A 135 -3.65 11.94 11.49
C SER A 135 -4.46 12.96 10.69
N VAL A 136 -4.41 12.90 9.35
CA VAL A 136 -5.07 13.82 8.44
C VAL A 136 -6.56 13.50 8.29
N CYS A 137 -6.90 12.23 8.09
CA CYS A 137 -8.28 11.81 7.84
C CYS A 137 -9.07 11.53 9.12
N LYS A 138 -8.42 11.52 10.30
CA LYS A 138 -9.03 11.10 11.57
C LYS A 138 -9.69 9.72 11.45
N ALA A 139 -8.98 8.81 10.78
CA ALA A 139 -9.45 7.50 10.38
C ALA A 139 -8.61 6.40 11.04
N VAL A 140 -9.15 5.18 11.07
CA VAL A 140 -8.34 3.96 11.26
C VAL A 140 -7.81 3.52 9.91
N VAL A 141 -6.55 3.10 9.85
CA VAL A 141 -5.96 2.57 8.61
C VAL A 141 -5.59 1.11 8.81
N VAL A 142 -5.96 0.24 7.87
CA VAL A 142 -5.59 -1.17 7.82
C VAL A 142 -4.73 -1.39 6.58
N SER A 143 -3.42 -1.47 6.77
CA SER A 143 -2.45 -1.67 5.68
C SER A 143 -2.23 -3.15 5.42
N VAL A 144 -2.61 -3.62 4.24
CA VAL A 144 -2.63 -5.05 3.89
C VAL A 144 -1.26 -5.48 3.36
N ASN A 145 -0.67 -6.51 3.96
CA ASN A 145 0.60 -7.09 3.54
C ASN A 145 0.38 -8.19 2.48
N TYR A 146 -0.18 -7.80 1.33
CA TYR A 146 -0.59 -8.73 0.28
C TYR A 146 0.60 -9.50 -0.32
N ARG A 147 0.32 -10.71 -0.82
CA ARG A 147 1.33 -11.57 -1.46
C ARG A 147 1.78 -10.98 -2.81
N ARG A 148 3.08 -11.08 -3.06
CA ARG A 148 3.76 -10.39 -4.16
C ARG A 148 4.18 -11.33 -5.29
N ALA A 149 4.17 -10.78 -6.50
CA ALA A 149 4.74 -11.38 -7.69
C ALA A 149 6.27 -11.30 -7.67
N PRO A 150 7.00 -12.17 -8.40
CA PRO A 150 6.49 -13.23 -9.28
C PRO A 150 6.15 -14.55 -8.58
N GLU A 151 6.41 -14.70 -7.28
CA GLU A 151 6.16 -15.95 -6.54
C GLU A 151 4.68 -16.22 -6.34
N ASN A 152 3.90 -15.16 -6.11
CA ASN A 152 2.45 -15.21 -5.98
C ASN A 152 1.84 -14.33 -7.06
N ARG A 153 1.57 -14.93 -8.23
CA ARG A 153 1.03 -14.23 -9.39
C ARG A 153 -0.46 -13.92 -9.22
N TYR A 154 -1.02 -13.24 -10.21
CA TYR A 154 -2.47 -13.07 -10.32
C TYR A 154 -3.20 -14.42 -10.10
N PRO A 155 -4.29 -14.48 -9.29
CA PRO A 155 -5.00 -13.37 -8.63
C PRO A 155 -4.64 -13.12 -7.15
N CYS A 156 -3.51 -13.62 -6.63
CA CYS A 156 -3.23 -13.66 -5.18
C CYS A 156 -3.40 -12.33 -4.44
N ALA A 157 -2.87 -11.23 -4.99
CA ALA A 157 -2.98 -9.91 -4.34
C ALA A 157 -4.45 -9.43 -4.21
N TYR A 158 -5.30 -9.77 -5.17
CA TYR A 158 -6.73 -9.43 -5.15
C TYR A 158 -7.50 -10.31 -4.18
N ASP A 159 -7.14 -11.60 -4.09
CA ASP A 159 -7.72 -12.50 -3.10
C ASP A 159 -7.35 -12.09 -1.66
N ASP A 160 -6.12 -11.63 -1.44
CA ASP A 160 -5.68 -11.09 -0.16
C ASP A 160 -6.41 -9.79 0.18
N GLY A 161 -6.59 -8.90 -0.79
CA GLY A 161 -7.38 -7.69 -0.59
C GLY A 161 -8.87 -7.97 -0.33
N TRP A 162 -9.42 -9.01 -0.95
CA TRP A 162 -10.76 -9.48 -0.66
C TRP A 162 -10.88 -10.08 0.75
N ALA A 163 -9.88 -10.87 1.18
CA ALA A 163 -9.82 -11.41 2.53
C ALA A 163 -9.76 -10.28 3.58
N ALA A 164 -8.92 -9.27 3.33
CA ALA A 164 -8.81 -8.09 4.19
C ALA A 164 -10.13 -7.29 4.27
N LEU A 165 -10.79 -7.06 3.13
CA LEU A 165 -12.09 -6.36 3.10
C LEU A 165 -13.15 -7.09 3.94
N LYS A 166 -13.28 -8.41 3.76
CA LYS A 166 -14.21 -9.21 4.57
C LYS A 166 -13.85 -9.18 6.05
N TRP A 167 -12.56 -9.29 6.37
CA TRP A 167 -12.08 -9.27 7.75
C TRP A 167 -12.43 -7.95 8.44
N VAL A 168 -12.19 -6.82 7.77
CA VAL A 168 -12.52 -5.47 8.26
C VAL A 168 -14.04 -5.31 8.43
N ASN A 169 -14.82 -5.67 7.41
CA ASN A 169 -16.27 -5.54 7.45
C ASN A 169 -16.93 -6.39 8.56
N SER A 170 -16.25 -7.42 9.06
CA SER A 170 -16.76 -8.30 10.12
C SER A 170 -16.35 -7.88 11.54
N ARG A 171 -15.58 -6.80 11.73
CA ARG A 171 -15.11 -6.38 13.06
C ARG A 171 -16.13 -5.46 13.72
N ALA A 172 -16.82 -5.97 14.74
CA ALA A 172 -17.75 -5.16 15.54
C ALA A 172 -17.08 -3.92 16.14
N TRP A 173 -15.82 -4.02 16.55
CA TRP A 173 -15.09 -2.89 17.11
C TRP A 173 -14.75 -1.79 16.09
N LEU A 174 -14.88 -2.04 14.78
CA LEU A 174 -14.72 -1.06 13.69
C LEU A 174 -16.04 -0.42 13.26
N GLU A 175 -17.17 -0.80 13.86
CA GLU A 175 -18.47 -0.24 13.54
C GLU A 175 -18.60 1.21 14.05
N SER A 176 -19.24 2.04 13.25
CA SER A 176 -19.64 3.39 13.64
C SER A 176 -20.93 3.34 14.45
N ASN A 177 -20.99 4.09 15.56
CA ASN A 177 -22.16 4.14 16.44
C ASN A 177 -23.42 4.68 15.74
N LYS A 178 -23.25 5.50 14.69
CA LYS A 178 -24.36 6.11 13.94
C LYS A 178 -25.36 5.10 13.36
N ASP A 179 -24.86 4.00 12.80
CA ASP A 179 -25.68 3.04 12.04
C ASP A 179 -25.24 1.58 12.21
N SER A 180 -24.36 1.30 13.18
CA SER A 180 -23.81 -0.03 13.47
C SER A 180 -23.21 -0.70 12.23
N LYS A 181 -22.47 0.09 11.44
CA LYS A 181 -21.80 -0.37 10.21
C LYS A 181 -20.37 0.09 10.16
N VAL A 182 -19.53 -0.69 9.48
CA VAL A 182 -18.14 -0.31 9.19
C VAL A 182 -18.13 0.63 7.98
N HIS A 183 -17.58 1.83 8.13
CA HIS A 183 -17.53 2.86 7.08
C HIS A 183 -16.24 2.72 6.27
N ILE A 184 -16.25 1.83 5.29
CA ILE A 184 -15.05 1.37 4.58
C ILE A 184 -14.71 2.27 3.38
N TYR A 185 -13.46 2.67 3.29
CA TYR A 185 -12.82 3.29 2.13
C TYR A 185 -11.65 2.41 1.69
N LEU A 186 -11.46 2.25 0.38
CA LEU A 186 -10.31 1.53 -0.17
C LEU A 186 -9.31 2.56 -0.69
N ALA A 187 -8.03 2.38 -0.37
CA ALA A 187 -6.97 3.29 -0.80
C ALA A 187 -5.72 2.53 -1.24
N GLY A 188 -4.98 3.08 -2.19
CA GLY A 188 -3.71 2.50 -2.60
C GLY A 188 -2.99 3.30 -3.67
N ASP A 189 -1.67 3.19 -3.67
CA ASP A 189 -0.80 3.78 -4.69
C ASP A 189 -0.25 2.75 -5.66
N SER A 190 0.03 3.14 -6.91
CA SER A 190 0.65 2.23 -7.90
C SER A 190 -0.15 0.92 -8.04
N SER A 191 0.48 -0.25 -7.86
CA SER A 191 -0.20 -1.56 -7.85
C SER A 191 -1.28 -1.66 -6.79
N GLY A 192 -1.13 -0.98 -5.64
CA GLY A 192 -2.17 -0.90 -4.62
C GLY A 192 -3.45 -0.24 -5.13
N GLY A 193 -3.33 0.81 -5.96
CA GLY A 193 -4.49 1.44 -6.60
C GLY A 193 -5.20 0.52 -7.60
N ASN A 194 -4.45 -0.37 -8.26
CA ASN A 194 -5.04 -1.42 -9.09
C ASN A 194 -5.81 -2.46 -8.25
N ILE A 195 -5.21 -2.91 -7.14
CA ILE A 195 -5.88 -3.82 -6.18
C ILE A 195 -7.18 -3.20 -5.66
N VAL A 196 -7.18 -1.90 -5.30
CA VAL A 196 -8.39 -1.16 -4.90
C VAL A 196 -9.50 -1.30 -5.92
N HIS A 197 -9.21 -1.09 -7.21
CA HIS A 197 -10.21 -1.17 -8.27
C HIS A 197 -10.86 -2.57 -8.34
N HIS A 198 -10.05 -3.62 -8.36
CA HIS A 198 -10.56 -5.00 -8.47
C HIS A 198 -11.29 -5.47 -7.20
N VAL A 199 -10.80 -5.09 -6.00
CA VAL A 199 -11.47 -5.40 -4.73
C VAL A 199 -12.80 -4.66 -4.62
N ALA A 200 -12.87 -3.40 -5.06
CA ALA A 200 -14.11 -2.63 -5.09
C ALA A 200 -15.17 -3.27 -6.01
N LEU A 201 -14.76 -3.72 -7.20
CA LEU A 201 -15.66 -4.44 -8.11
C LEU A 201 -16.25 -5.69 -7.44
N ARG A 202 -15.39 -6.52 -6.83
CA ARG A 202 -15.84 -7.72 -6.11
C ARG A 202 -16.74 -7.40 -4.91
N ALA A 203 -16.53 -6.25 -4.26
CA ALA A 203 -17.37 -5.78 -3.15
C ALA A 203 -18.79 -5.47 -3.61
N VAL A 204 -18.94 -4.81 -4.77
CA VAL A 204 -20.25 -4.54 -5.39
C VAL A 204 -21.00 -5.84 -5.65
N ASP A 205 -20.34 -6.82 -6.29
CA ASP A 205 -20.94 -8.12 -6.62
C ASP A 205 -21.36 -8.92 -5.37
N SER A 206 -20.71 -8.66 -4.23
CA SER A 206 -20.94 -9.38 -2.97
C SER A 206 -21.82 -8.61 -1.97
N GLY A 207 -22.28 -7.40 -2.32
CA GLY A 207 -23.09 -6.55 -1.44
C GLY A 207 -22.35 -5.92 -0.26
N ILE A 208 -21.01 -5.91 -0.24
CA ILE A 208 -20.23 -5.18 0.77
C ILE A 208 -20.13 -3.71 0.35
N ARG A 209 -20.66 -2.81 1.19
CA ARG A 209 -20.68 -1.37 0.88
C ARG A 209 -19.31 -0.73 1.12
N VAL A 210 -18.64 -0.36 0.04
CA VAL A 210 -17.48 0.55 0.05
C VAL A 210 -17.96 1.98 -0.22
N LEU A 211 -17.58 2.92 0.65
CA LEU A 211 -18.02 4.33 0.59
C LEU A 211 -17.23 5.17 -0.41
N GLY A 212 -15.99 4.77 -0.73
CA GLY A 212 -15.18 5.46 -1.72
C GLY A 212 -13.84 4.78 -1.96
N ASN A 213 -13.24 5.09 -3.11
CA ASN A 213 -11.93 4.60 -3.54
C ASN A 213 -10.96 5.77 -3.70
N ILE A 214 -9.74 5.64 -3.17
CA ILE A 214 -8.66 6.64 -3.24
C ILE A 214 -7.49 6.01 -4.01
N LEU A 215 -7.32 6.38 -5.28
CA LEU A 215 -6.30 5.83 -6.16
C LEU A 215 -5.18 6.84 -6.38
N LEU A 216 -3.96 6.54 -5.92
CA LEU A 216 -2.79 7.41 -6.04
C LEU A 216 -1.86 6.89 -7.14
N ASN A 217 -1.86 7.50 -8.31
CA ASN A 217 -1.09 7.02 -9.47
C ASN A 217 -1.31 5.51 -9.74
N PRO A 218 -2.57 5.05 -9.91
CA PRO A 218 -2.86 3.62 -10.00
C PRO A 218 -2.19 2.98 -11.22
N MET A 219 -1.69 1.77 -11.05
CA MET A 219 -0.98 1.03 -12.09
C MET A 219 -1.96 0.30 -13.01
N PHE A 220 -2.17 0.85 -14.20
CA PHE A 220 -2.87 0.20 -15.31
C PHE A 220 -1.99 0.23 -16.55
N GLY A 221 -2.32 -0.61 -17.52
CA GLY A 221 -1.62 -0.69 -18.78
C GLY A 221 -2.43 -1.46 -19.81
N GLY A 222 -1.86 -1.60 -21.00
CA GLY A 222 -2.42 -2.36 -22.10
C GLY A 222 -1.33 -2.76 -23.08
N PRO A 223 -1.67 -3.56 -24.12
CA PRO A 223 -0.71 -3.98 -25.13
C PRO A 223 -0.22 -2.81 -26.00
N GLU A 224 -1.04 -1.78 -26.17
CA GLU A 224 -0.70 -0.60 -26.96
C GLU A 224 0.05 0.45 -26.13
N ARG A 225 1.10 1.03 -26.71
CA ARG A 225 1.82 2.14 -26.10
C ARG A 225 1.07 3.45 -26.28
N THR A 226 0.76 4.07 -25.16
CA THR A 226 0.22 5.43 -25.11
C THR A 226 1.27 6.46 -25.50
N GLU A 227 0.83 7.65 -25.90
CA GLU A 227 1.73 8.76 -26.20
C GLU A 227 2.53 9.22 -24.97
N SER A 228 1.96 9.12 -23.77
CA SER A 228 2.69 9.42 -22.53
C SER A 228 3.83 8.45 -22.27
N GLU A 229 3.66 7.15 -22.53
CA GLU A 229 4.73 6.16 -22.37
C GLU A 229 5.87 6.45 -23.35
N LYS A 230 5.55 6.66 -24.63
CA LYS A 230 6.57 6.95 -25.67
C LYS A 230 7.35 8.23 -25.36
N ARG A 231 6.65 9.30 -24.97
CA ARG A 231 7.25 10.63 -24.73
C ARG A 231 8.07 10.72 -23.44
N LEU A 232 7.74 9.91 -22.43
CA LEU A 232 8.35 9.98 -21.10
C LEU A 232 9.31 8.82 -20.81
N ASP A 233 9.48 7.90 -21.76
CA ASP A 233 10.39 6.77 -21.62
C ASP A 233 11.81 7.23 -21.26
N GLY A 234 12.34 6.70 -20.15
CA GLY A 234 13.66 7.05 -19.65
C GLY A 234 13.84 8.50 -19.17
N LYS A 235 12.83 9.38 -19.35
CA LYS A 235 12.96 10.82 -19.09
C LYS A 235 13.08 11.14 -17.60
N TYR A 236 12.37 10.38 -16.76
CA TYR A 236 12.35 10.55 -15.32
C TYR A 236 12.82 9.28 -14.60
N PHE A 237 12.01 8.75 -13.68
CA PHE A 237 12.44 7.67 -12.80
C PHE A 237 12.17 6.27 -13.35
N VAL A 238 11.41 6.13 -14.43
CA VAL A 238 10.93 4.84 -14.94
C VAL A 238 11.09 4.80 -16.46
N SER A 239 11.50 3.65 -17.01
CA SER A 239 11.44 3.36 -18.45
C SER A 239 10.31 2.40 -18.80
N THR A 240 9.98 2.32 -20.09
CA THR A 240 9.06 1.30 -20.62
C THR A 240 9.57 -0.11 -20.35
N GLN A 241 10.87 -0.35 -20.52
CA GLN A 241 11.52 -1.61 -20.16
C GLN A 241 11.34 -1.97 -18.67
N ASP A 242 11.42 -0.97 -17.78
CA ASP A 242 11.17 -1.18 -16.35
C ASP A 242 9.71 -1.54 -16.05
N ARG A 243 8.76 -1.15 -16.90
CA ARG A 243 7.34 -1.47 -16.74
C ARG A 243 7.02 -2.85 -17.30
N ASP A 244 7.56 -3.18 -18.46
CA ASP A 244 7.31 -4.45 -19.14
C ASP A 244 7.78 -5.68 -18.37
N TRP A 245 8.73 -5.50 -17.45
CA TRP A 245 9.19 -6.60 -16.62
C TRP A 245 8.15 -7.08 -15.60
N TYR A 246 7.28 -6.19 -15.10
CA TYR A 246 6.28 -6.50 -14.06
C TYR A 246 4.96 -6.98 -14.66
#